data_AF-A0A379G477-F1
#
_entry.id   AF-A0A379G477-F1
#
_cell.length_a   1.000
_cell.length_b   1.000
_cell.length_c   1.000
_cell.angle_alpha   90.00
_cell.angle_beta   90.00
_cell.angle_gamma   90.00
#
_symmetry.space_group_name_H-M   'P 1'
#
loop_
_entity.id
_entity.type
_entity.pdbx_description
1 polymer ?
#
loop_
_entity_poly.entity_id
_entity_poly.type
_entity_poly.pdbx_seq_one_letter_code
_entity_poly.pdbx_strand_id
1 'polypeptide(L)' 'MSIGDLDPMVQCEILRLAHDYAAKQRDEVRRNGRQPRDEKEWYGDRVKEATVSLVNLYK' A
#
# COMPACT_ATOMS: atom_id res chain seq x y z
N MET A 1 0.34 -12.43 -12.38
CA MET A 1 -0.57 -12.65 -11.26
C MET A 1 -1.12 -11.30 -10.82
N SER A 2 -2.43 -11.16 -10.87
CA SER A 2 -3.21 -10.07 -10.27
C SER A 2 -3.55 -10.43 -8.83
N ILE A 3 -3.89 -9.44 -7.99
CA ILE A 3 -4.41 -9.71 -6.64
C ILE A 3 -5.69 -10.57 -6.71
N GLY A 4 -6.53 -10.37 -7.72
CA GLY A 4 -7.77 -11.13 -7.90
C GLY A 4 -7.55 -12.62 -8.20
N ASP A 5 -6.33 -13.02 -8.55
CA ASP A 5 -5.98 -14.42 -8.81
C ASP A 5 -5.64 -15.18 -7.52
N LEU A 6 -5.52 -14.48 -6.39
CA LEU A 6 -5.10 -15.05 -5.10
C LEU A 6 -6.30 -15.54 -4.27
N ASP A 7 -6.05 -16.46 -3.33
CA ASP A 7 -7.05 -16.85 -2.34
C ASP A 7 -7.56 -15.61 -1.56
N PRO A 8 -8.86 -15.49 -1.25
CA PRO A 8 -9.41 -14.33 -0.54
C PRO A 8 -8.71 -13.98 0.77
N MET A 9 -8.21 -14.96 1.52
CA MET A 9 -7.43 -14.71 2.73
C MET A 9 -6.12 -13.99 2.40
N VAL A 10 -5.44 -14.41 1.34
CA VAL A 10 -4.21 -13.79 0.86
C VAL A 10 -4.50 -12.39 0.30
N GLN A 11 -5.61 -12.19 -0.40
CA GLN A 11 -6.04 -10.87 -0.85
C GLN A 11 -6.21 -9.90 0.32
N CYS A 12 -6.95 -10.31 1.35
CA CYS A 12 -7.16 -9.51 2.56
C CYS A 12 -5.84 -9.16 3.25
N GLU A 13 -4.93 -10.12 3.39
CA GLU A 13 -3.65 -9.89 4.05
C GLU A 13 -2.74 -8.96 3.24
N ILE A 14 -2.71 -9.08 1.91
CA ILE A 14 -1.97 -8.16 1.04
C ILE A 14 -2.51 -6.74 1.19
N LEU A 15 -3.84 -6.56 1.16
CA LEU A 15 -4.45 -5.24 1.31
C LEU A 15 -4.17 -4.65 2.70
N ARG A 16 -4.20 -5.47 3.75
CA ARG A 16 -3.85 -5.05 5.12
C ARG A 16 -2.41 -4.57 5.20
N LEU A 17 -1.46 -5.34 4.67
CA LEU A 17 -0.04 -4.99 4.65
C LEU A 17 0.24 -3.74 3.80
N ALA A 18 -0.42 -3.61 2.65
CA ALA A 18 -0.31 -2.42 1.81
C ALA A 18 -0.84 -1.16 2.50
N HIS A 19 -1.95 -1.29 3.23
CA HIS A 19 -2.49 -0.21 4.07
C HIS A 19 -1.52 0.18 5.20
N ASP A 20 -0.98 -0.80 5.93
CA ASP A 20 -0.03 -0.57 7.02
C ASP A 20 1.25 0.12 6.51
N TYR A 21 1.72 -0.26 5.32
CA TYR A 21 2.84 0.41 4.66
C TYR A 21 2.54 1.88 4.34
N ALA A 22 1.39 2.16 3.71
CA ALA A 22 1.00 3.52 3.37
C ALA A 22 0.83 4.42 4.62
N ALA A 23 0.29 3.86 5.71
CA ALA A 23 0.19 4.55 6.99
C ALA A 23 1.57 4.91 7.57
N LYS A 24 2.52 3.98 7.58
CA LYS A 24 3.89 4.24 8.05
C LYS A 24 4.60 5.30 7.20
N GLN A 25 4.47 5.22 5.88
CA GLN A 25 5.00 6.22 4.96
C GLN A 25 4.42 7.61 5.24
N ARG A 26 3.11 7.69 5.51
CA ARG A 26 2.46 8.96 5.86
C ARG A 26 3.05 9.56 7.13
N ASP A 27 3.26 8.73 8.15
CA ASP A 27 3.82 9.16 9.42
C ASP A 27 5.27 9.64 9.26
N GLU A 28 6.07 8.98 8.43
CA GLU A 28 7.43 9.42 8.07
C GLU A 28 7.44 10.77 7.34
N VAL A 29 6.55 10.95 6.36
CA VAL A 29 6.40 12.21 5.62
C VAL A 29 6.02 13.36 6.56
N ARG A 30 5.07 13.11 7.47
CA ARG A 30 4.64 14.08 8.49
C ARG A 30 5.76 14.42 9.48
N ARG A 31 6.53 13.42 9.93
CA ARG A 31 7.72 13.63 10.79
C ARG A 31 8.78 14.51 10.13
N ASN A 32 8.90 14.43 8.81
CA ASN A 32 9.81 15.25 8.02
C ASN A 32 9.26 16.65 7.69
N GLY A 33 8.14 17.06 8.30
CA GLY A 33 7.51 18.36 8.06
C GLY A 33 6.94 18.52 6.66
N ARG A 34 6.73 17.42 5.93
CA ARG A 34 6.16 17.42 4.58
C ARG A 34 4.69 16.99 4.67
N GLN A 35 3.87 17.50 3.77
CA GLN A 35 2.51 17.02 3.55
C GLN A 35 2.27 16.87 2.05
N PRO A 36 1.73 15.74 1.57
CA PRO A 36 1.33 15.62 0.18
C PRO A 36 0.30 16.69 -0.19
N ARG A 37 0.37 17.23 -1.41
CA ARG A 37 -0.62 18.23 -1.89
C ARG A 37 -2.04 17.65 -1.95
N ASP A 38 -2.16 16.39 -2.37
CA ASP A 38 -3.39 15.60 -2.27
C ASP A 38 -3.09 14.35 -1.44
N GLU A 39 -3.52 14.38 -0.17
CA GLU A 39 -3.25 13.28 0.76
C GLU A 39 -4.01 12.01 0.39
N LYS A 40 -5.21 12.13 -0.21
CA LYS A 40 -6.03 10.97 -0.56
C LYS A 40 -5.45 10.25 -1.77
N GLU A 41 -5.13 10.98 -2.83
CA GLU A 41 -4.51 10.43 -4.03
C GLU A 41 -3.16 9.81 -3.69
N TRP A 42 -2.31 10.55 -2.97
CA TRP A 42 -1.00 10.06 -2.55
C TRP A 42 -1.08 8.78 -1.73
N TYR A 43 -2.03 8.69 -0.78
CA TYR A 43 -2.22 7.50 0.03
C TYR A 43 -2.68 6.31 -0.82
N GLY A 44 -3.63 6.53 -1.74
CA GLY A 44 -4.09 5.51 -2.69
C GLY A 44 -2.95 4.96 -3.55
N ASP A 45 -2.06 5.85 -4.03
CA ASP A 45 -0.89 5.45 -4.80
C ASP A 45 0.09 4.61 -3.98
N ARG A 46 0.36 4.98 -2.72
CA ARG A 46 1.22 4.18 -1.82
C ARG A 46 0.64 2.78 -1.58
N VAL A 47 -0.67 2.66 -1.37
CA VAL A 47 -1.35 1.36 -1.20
C VAL A 47 -1.25 0.53 -2.48
N LYS A 48 -1.48 1.14 -3.66
CA LYS A 48 -1.40 0.46 -4.95
C LYS A 48 0.02 -0.04 -5.23
N GLU A 49 1.03 0.79 -4.98
CA GLU A 49 2.44 0.44 -5.13
C GLU A 49 2.82 -0.75 -4.23
N ALA A 50 2.46 -0.70 -2.95
CA ALA A 50 2.72 -1.79 -2.02
C ALA A 50 1.99 -3.07 -2.41
N THR A 51 0.74 -2.98 -2.85
CA THR A 51 -0.02 -4.12 -3.35
C THR A 51 0.67 -4.79 -4.53
N VAL A 52 1.12 -4.01 -5.51
CA VAL A 52 1.85 -4.55 -6.69
C VAL A 52 3.15 -5.22 -6.27
N SER A 53 3.92 -4.61 -5.38
CA SER A 53 5.15 -5.18 -4.84
C SER A 53 4.91 -6.51 -4.12
N LEU A 54 3.90 -6.59 -3.26
CA LEU A 54 3.54 -7.80 -2.52
C LEU A 54 3.06 -8.93 -3.45
N VAL A 55 2.23 -8.61 -4.44
CA VAL A 55 1.78 -9.60 -5.45
C VAL A 55 2.96 -10.11 -6.28
N ASN A 56 3.94 -9.26 -6.58
CA ASN A 56 5.14 -9.68 -7.32
C ASN A 56 6.04 -10.65 -6.55
N LEU A 57 5.95 -10.74 -5.22
CA LEU A 57 6.70 -11.72 -4.42
C LEU A 57 6.21 -13.17 -4.63
N TYR A 58 5.01 -13.35 -5.18
CA TYR A 58 4.44 -14.66 -5.51
C TYR A 58 4.77 -15.12 -6.94
N LYS A 59 5.64 -14.40 -7.64
CA LYS A 59 6.19 -14.80 -8.95
C LYS A 59 7.47 -15.61 -8.77
#